data_AF-A0A1F7T7A8-F1
#
_entry.id   AF-A0A1F7T7A8-F1
#
_cell.length_a   1.000
_cell.length_b   1.000
_cell.length_c   1.000
_cell.angle_alpha   90.00
_cell.angle_beta   90.00
_cell.angle_gamma   90.00
#
_symmetry.space_group_name_H-M   'P 1'
#
loop_
_entity.id
_entity.type
_entity.pdbx_description
1 polymer ?
#
loop_
_entity_poly.entity_id
_entity_poly.type
_entity_poly.pdbx_seq_one_letter_code
_entity_poly.pdbx_strand_id
1 'polypeptide(L)'
;MRLPKTSPCVVVGGGAVGLSAAYHLARAGMKGVVLLERDLLGQGSTGACMGGIRLDFSTEVNVRFSLAAQPRWEGFAEEFGVDPGFRRVGYLMLAADEERWAALQDARALHARLGVRTELLAPAEIRARWPHLETGGLLGGTFCAADGCAGPQEVIQGYAKRCRELGVRILQETPALAIRIEGARVRAVETPHGAVETGHVLCCAGPWAAQVGRMAGAEIPVKPIRRQVFVTGPVPSLPRAMPFTIDLSQAATYKPEGEGFILYGPQDAEPSFSLKVDWEAAEWAVERAVRRVPAFAGASILRGWAGLYEISPDNHGIMGGFEGLEGFHAATGFSGHGFQHSPVIGQAMAERILEGEARVVDIRPLAPGRFARGALIPERLAAHHAEAG
;
A
#
# COMPACT_ATOMS: atom_id res chain seq x y z
N MET A 1 -13.05 8.67 -27.61
CA MET A 1 -12.60 9.42 -26.41
C MET A 1 -11.80 10.64 -26.85
N ARG A 2 -12.03 11.86 -26.31
CA ARG A 2 -11.37 13.10 -26.81
C ARG A 2 -10.19 13.56 -25.94
N LEU A 3 -8.98 13.03 -26.12
CA LEU A 3 -7.79 13.43 -25.34
C LEU A 3 -7.61 14.97 -25.28
N PRO A 4 -7.34 15.58 -24.11
CA PRO A 4 -7.02 17.01 -24.04
C PRO A 4 -5.63 17.26 -24.62
N LYS A 5 -5.43 18.40 -25.29
CA LYS A 5 -4.13 18.74 -25.90
C LYS A 5 -3.06 19.08 -24.86
N THR A 6 -3.48 19.72 -23.77
CA THR A 6 -2.60 20.18 -22.70
C THR A 6 -3.15 19.79 -21.33
N SER A 7 -2.26 19.65 -20.34
CA SER A 7 -2.59 19.46 -18.92
C SER A 7 -1.50 20.09 -18.05
N PRO A 8 -1.84 20.76 -16.92
CA PRO A 8 -0.81 21.23 -15.98
C PRO A 8 -0.06 20.07 -15.31
N CYS A 9 -0.71 18.92 -15.15
CA CYS A 9 -0.10 17.71 -14.58
C CYS A 9 -0.78 16.45 -15.14
N VAL A 10 0.02 15.49 -15.59
CA VAL A 10 -0.42 14.15 -15.97
C VAL A 10 -0.04 13.16 -14.87
N VAL A 11 -1.04 12.53 -14.26
CA VAL A 11 -0.84 11.42 -13.30
C VAL A 11 -0.90 10.10 -14.05
N VAL A 12 0.13 9.27 -13.93
CA VAL A 12 0.22 7.97 -14.59
C VAL A 12 -0.04 6.86 -13.56
N GLY A 13 -1.17 6.17 -13.68
CA GLY A 13 -1.63 5.12 -12.78
C GLY A 13 -2.92 5.51 -12.03
N GLY A 14 -3.94 4.68 -12.16
CA GLY A 14 -5.29 4.81 -11.58
C GLY A 14 -5.56 3.92 -10.38
N GLY A 15 -4.52 3.55 -9.63
CA GLY A 15 -4.64 2.97 -8.28
C GLY A 15 -4.95 4.03 -7.21
N ALA A 16 -5.02 3.62 -5.94
CA ALA A 16 -5.36 4.51 -4.82
C ALA A 16 -4.44 5.74 -4.73
N VAL A 17 -3.12 5.55 -4.91
CA VAL A 17 -2.14 6.64 -4.85
C VAL A 17 -2.34 7.66 -5.97
N GLY A 18 -2.53 7.21 -7.21
CA GLY A 18 -2.72 8.11 -8.36
C GLY A 18 -4.04 8.87 -8.31
N LEU A 19 -5.13 8.19 -7.96
CA LEU A 19 -6.42 8.83 -7.77
C LEU A 19 -6.42 9.83 -6.60
N SER A 20 -5.78 9.49 -5.48
CA SER A 20 -5.60 10.41 -4.36
C SER A 20 -4.79 11.65 -4.75
N ALA A 21 -3.68 11.48 -5.46
CA ALA A 21 -2.86 12.60 -5.93
C ALA A 21 -3.64 13.51 -6.91
N ALA A 22 -4.37 12.93 -7.87
CA ALA A 22 -5.17 13.70 -8.80
C ALA A 22 -6.30 14.48 -8.08
N TYR A 23 -6.93 13.87 -7.09
CA TYR A 23 -7.92 14.51 -6.22
C TYR A 23 -7.30 15.70 -5.47
N HIS A 24 -6.16 15.51 -4.81
CA HIS A 24 -5.51 16.57 -4.03
C HIS A 24 -4.97 17.71 -4.89
N LEU A 25 -4.41 17.43 -6.07
CA LEU A 25 -4.04 18.46 -7.04
C LEU A 25 -5.24 19.31 -7.44
N ALA A 26 -6.36 18.67 -7.81
CA ALA A 26 -7.56 19.38 -8.23
C ALA A 26 -8.24 20.16 -7.08
N ARG A 27 -8.25 19.57 -5.87
CA ARG A 27 -8.77 20.19 -4.65
C ARG A 27 -7.97 21.42 -4.25
N ALA A 28 -6.65 21.41 -4.46
CA ALA A 28 -5.78 22.55 -4.24
C ALA A 28 -5.88 23.62 -5.35
N GLY A 29 -6.78 23.43 -6.33
CA GLY A 29 -7.11 24.44 -7.33
C GLY A 29 -6.51 24.19 -8.72
N MET A 30 -5.68 23.16 -8.91
CA MET A 30 -5.12 22.84 -10.23
C MET A 30 -6.22 22.38 -11.20
N LYS A 31 -6.52 23.19 -12.21
CA LYS A 31 -7.57 22.89 -13.21
C LYS A 31 -7.01 22.12 -14.39
N GLY A 32 -7.71 21.07 -14.82
CA GLY A 32 -7.36 20.31 -16.02
C GLY A 32 -6.39 19.15 -15.80
N VAL A 33 -6.24 18.66 -14.57
CA VAL A 33 -5.45 17.44 -14.27
C VAL A 33 -5.96 16.26 -15.11
N VAL A 34 -5.03 15.50 -15.67
CA VAL A 34 -5.32 14.29 -16.44
C VAL A 34 -4.75 13.08 -15.70
N LEU A 35 -5.56 12.04 -15.52
CA LEU A 35 -5.11 10.75 -15.02
C LEU A 35 -5.17 9.73 -16.17
N LEU A 36 -4.05 9.08 -16.43
CA LEU A 36 -3.91 8.01 -17.42
C LEU A 36 -3.82 6.67 -16.69
N GLU A 37 -4.76 5.77 -16.99
CA GLU A 37 -4.77 4.39 -16.51
C GLU A 37 -4.71 3.46 -17.73
N ARG A 38 -3.79 2.49 -17.71
CA ARG A 38 -3.60 1.55 -18.82
C ARG A 38 -4.78 0.60 -18.96
N ASP A 39 -5.35 0.16 -17.84
CA ASP A 39 -6.43 -0.82 -17.78
C ASP A 39 -7.71 -0.15 -17.24
N LEU A 40 -8.39 -0.73 -16.25
CA LEU A 40 -9.44 -0.03 -15.49
C LEU A 40 -8.93 0.39 -14.11
N LEU A 41 -9.58 1.39 -13.52
CA LEU A 41 -9.22 1.92 -12.21
C LEU A 41 -9.14 0.82 -11.15
N GLY A 42 -8.10 0.90 -10.31
CA GLY A 42 -7.92 -0.04 -9.21
C GLY A 42 -7.48 -1.45 -9.60
N GLN A 43 -7.35 -1.81 -10.89
CA GLN A 43 -7.00 -3.19 -11.30
C GLN A 43 -5.53 -3.60 -11.03
N GLY A 44 -4.69 -2.67 -10.57
CA GLY A 44 -3.35 -2.98 -10.08
C GLY A 44 -3.34 -3.53 -8.64
N SER A 45 -2.25 -3.25 -7.93
CA SER A 45 -2.03 -3.69 -6.55
C SER A 45 -3.12 -3.26 -5.58
N THR A 46 -3.80 -2.13 -5.82
CA THR A 46 -4.91 -1.67 -4.97
C THR A 46 -6.07 -2.65 -4.97
N GLY A 47 -6.54 -3.11 -6.12
CA GLY A 47 -7.69 -4.00 -6.21
C GLY A 47 -7.41 -5.41 -5.67
N ALA A 48 -6.14 -5.79 -5.61
CA ALA A 48 -5.70 -7.07 -5.07
C ALA A 48 -5.30 -7.02 -3.59
N CYS A 49 -5.30 -5.85 -2.92
CA CYS A 49 -4.86 -5.74 -1.53
C CYS A 49 -5.94 -6.18 -0.53
N MET A 50 -5.53 -6.48 0.70
CA MET A 50 -6.44 -6.87 1.80
C MET A 50 -7.05 -5.68 2.54
N GLY A 51 -6.80 -4.46 2.08
CA GLY A 51 -7.37 -3.26 2.71
C GLY A 51 -6.79 -2.88 4.07
N GLY A 52 -5.65 -3.46 4.46
CA GLY A 52 -5.06 -3.25 5.78
C GLY A 52 -4.51 -1.83 6.02
N ILE A 53 -4.80 -1.26 7.18
CA ILE A 53 -4.39 0.08 7.63
C ILE A 53 -3.81 -0.04 9.05
N ARG A 54 -2.55 0.31 9.25
CA ARG A 54 -1.88 0.13 10.55
C ARG A 54 -0.96 1.29 10.93
N LEU A 55 -0.72 1.45 12.22
CA LEU A 55 0.27 2.32 12.84
C LEU A 55 1.52 1.55 13.24
N ASP A 56 1.40 0.22 13.41
CA ASP A 56 2.46 -0.67 13.90
C ASP A 56 3.57 -0.88 12.85
N PHE A 57 4.52 0.06 12.77
CA PHE A 57 5.71 0.02 11.90
C PHE A 57 7.01 0.23 12.71
N SER A 58 8.15 -0.19 12.16
CA SER A 58 9.47 -0.06 12.84
C SER A 58 10.20 1.25 12.57
N THR A 59 9.71 2.06 11.62
CA THR A 59 10.38 3.30 11.20
C THR A 59 9.51 4.52 11.48
N GLU A 60 10.14 5.61 11.91
CA GLU A 60 9.44 6.87 12.21
C GLU A 60 8.71 7.42 10.99
N VAL A 61 9.26 7.22 9.78
CA VAL A 61 8.64 7.65 8.52
C VAL A 61 7.27 7.01 8.33
N ASN A 62 7.17 5.67 8.40
CA ASN A 62 5.90 4.99 8.19
C ASN A 62 4.89 5.27 9.31
N VAL A 63 5.34 5.33 10.57
CA VAL A 63 4.45 5.68 11.69
C VAL A 63 3.86 7.07 11.51
N ARG A 64 4.64 8.06 11.07
CA ARG A 64 4.14 9.43 10.80
C ARG A 64 3.16 9.48 9.63
N PHE A 65 3.42 8.74 8.56
CA PHE A 65 2.45 8.60 7.46
C PHE A 65 1.13 7.99 7.94
N SER A 66 1.20 6.92 8.74
CA SER A 66 0.01 6.27 9.29
C SER A 66 -0.77 7.18 10.24
N LEU A 67 -0.10 7.90 11.13
CA LEU A 67 -0.72 8.89 12.02
C LEU A 67 -1.44 10.00 11.25
N ALA A 68 -0.84 10.50 10.16
CA ALA A 68 -1.46 11.49 9.31
C ALA A 68 -2.64 10.92 8.49
N ALA A 69 -2.59 9.64 8.13
CA ALA A 69 -3.62 9.00 7.32
C ALA A 69 -4.85 8.56 8.12
N GLN A 70 -4.67 8.19 9.39
CA GLN A 70 -5.74 7.69 10.26
C GLN A 70 -6.99 8.60 10.31
N PRO A 71 -6.89 9.92 10.58
CA PRO A 71 -8.08 10.78 10.58
C PRO A 71 -8.74 10.88 9.19
N ARG A 72 -8.00 10.63 8.10
CA ARG A 72 -8.57 10.59 6.74
C ARG A 72 -9.36 9.32 6.47
N TRP A 73 -8.96 8.20 7.07
CA TRP A 73 -9.76 6.97 7.01
C TRP A 73 -11.05 7.11 7.81
N GLU A 74 -11.01 7.77 8.96
CA GLU A 74 -12.19 8.05 9.78
C GLU A 74 -13.17 9.01 9.08
N GLY A 75 -12.65 10.05 8.44
CA GLY A 75 -13.44 11.02 7.69
C GLY A 75 -13.73 10.64 6.22
N PHE A 76 -13.35 9.44 5.77
CA PHE A 76 -13.38 9.11 4.33
C PHE A 76 -14.80 9.21 3.74
N ALA A 77 -15.80 8.69 4.46
CA ALA A 77 -17.19 8.71 4.00
C ALA A 77 -17.72 10.14 3.81
N GLU A 78 -17.36 11.04 4.73
CA GLU A 78 -17.73 12.46 4.68
C GLU A 78 -16.99 13.17 3.53
N GLU A 79 -15.68 12.93 3.37
CA GLU A 79 -14.88 13.62 2.36
C GLU A 79 -15.19 13.15 0.93
N PHE A 80 -15.41 11.86 0.73
CA PHE A 80 -15.54 11.26 -0.60
C PHE A 80 -16.99 10.88 -0.98
N GLY A 81 -17.91 10.87 -0.02
CA GLY A 81 -19.31 10.49 -0.23
C GLY A 81 -19.50 9.00 -0.53
N VAL A 82 -18.55 8.16 -0.12
CA VAL A 82 -18.57 6.70 -0.23
C VAL A 82 -18.03 6.13 1.08
N ASP A 83 -18.80 5.30 1.78
CA ASP A 83 -18.32 4.58 2.98
C ASP A 83 -17.36 3.47 2.54
N PRO A 84 -16.08 3.52 2.92
CA PRO A 84 -15.13 2.48 2.56
C PRO A 84 -15.20 1.26 3.49
N GLY A 85 -16.17 1.23 4.42
CA GLY A 85 -16.26 0.18 5.42
C GLY A 85 -15.08 0.19 6.39
N PHE A 86 -14.50 1.36 6.66
CA PHE A 86 -13.37 1.45 7.59
C PHE A 86 -13.78 0.99 8.99
N ARG A 87 -13.03 0.02 9.52
CA ARG A 87 -13.24 -0.54 10.86
C ARG A 87 -11.90 -0.71 11.56
N ARG A 88 -11.83 -0.26 12.81
CA ARG A 88 -10.70 -0.54 13.71
C ARG A 88 -10.84 -1.95 14.25
N VAL A 89 -10.28 -2.91 13.52
CA VAL A 89 -10.28 -4.33 13.90
C VAL A 89 -9.11 -4.69 14.82
N GLY A 90 -8.12 -3.80 14.93
CA GLY A 90 -6.87 -4.01 15.63
C GLY A 90 -5.92 -4.96 14.89
N TYR A 91 -4.62 -4.76 15.10
CA TYR A 91 -3.56 -5.61 14.55
C TYR A 91 -2.85 -6.32 15.67
N LEU A 92 -2.69 -7.64 15.54
CA LEU A 92 -1.92 -8.49 16.43
C LEU A 92 -0.68 -9.00 15.68
N MET A 93 0.50 -8.53 16.05
CA MET A 93 1.77 -9.03 15.51
C MET A 93 2.41 -9.97 16.50
N LEU A 94 2.82 -11.17 16.07
CA LEU A 94 3.33 -12.23 16.92
C LEU A 94 4.79 -12.54 16.58
N ALA A 95 5.59 -12.88 17.59
CA ALA A 95 6.97 -13.33 17.44
C ALA A 95 7.27 -14.55 18.32
N ALA A 96 7.99 -15.52 17.75
CA ALA A 96 8.45 -16.76 18.36
C ALA A 96 9.98 -16.84 18.48
N ASP A 97 10.72 -15.86 17.96
CA ASP A 97 12.18 -15.80 18.03
C ASP A 97 12.67 -14.40 18.44
N GLU A 98 13.89 -14.38 18.99
CA GLU A 98 14.45 -13.22 19.68
C GLU A 98 14.61 -12.00 18.75
N GLU A 99 14.96 -12.22 17.48
CA GLU A 99 15.17 -11.12 16.53
C GLU A 99 13.87 -10.37 16.27
N ARG A 100 12.78 -11.08 15.90
CA ARG A 100 11.49 -10.42 15.64
C ARG A 100 10.87 -9.89 16.93
N TRP A 101 11.09 -10.57 18.07
CA TRP A 101 10.61 -10.09 19.36
C TRP A 101 11.26 -8.77 19.77
N ALA A 102 12.59 -8.65 19.65
CA ALA A 102 13.31 -7.41 19.89
C ALA A 102 12.84 -6.30 18.94
N ALA A 103 12.62 -6.61 17.65
CA ALA A 103 12.11 -5.63 16.69
C ALA A 103 10.71 -5.09 17.06
N LEU A 104 9.82 -5.94 17.58
CA LEU A 104 8.51 -5.52 18.08
C LEU A 104 8.62 -4.62 19.33
N GLN A 105 9.55 -4.92 20.24
CA GLN A 105 9.80 -4.10 21.43
C GLN A 105 10.38 -2.73 21.07
N ASP A 106 11.32 -2.68 20.14
CA ASP A 106 11.89 -1.43 19.62
C ASP A 106 10.82 -0.57 18.93
N ALA A 107 9.99 -1.20 18.08
CA ALA A 107 8.87 -0.52 17.44
C ALA A 107 7.88 0.01 18.49
N ARG A 108 7.57 -0.76 19.53
CA ARG A 108 6.72 -0.32 20.64
C ARG A 108 7.28 0.90 21.38
N ALA A 109 8.59 1.00 21.55
CA ALA A 109 9.24 2.18 22.13
C ALA A 109 9.12 3.40 21.21
N LEU A 110 9.32 3.21 19.90
CA LEU A 110 9.09 4.23 18.87
C LEU A 110 7.65 4.73 18.89
N HIS A 111 6.66 3.83 18.94
CA HIS A 111 5.24 4.16 19.00
C HIS A 111 4.93 5.05 20.20
N ALA A 112 5.47 4.72 21.38
CA ALA A 112 5.30 5.51 22.60
C ALA A 112 5.76 6.96 22.40
N ARG A 113 6.96 7.13 21.81
CA ARG A 113 7.55 8.44 21.52
C ARG A 113 6.71 9.26 20.53
N LEU A 114 6.01 8.59 19.63
CA LEU A 114 5.16 9.22 18.60
C LEU A 114 3.68 9.31 18.99
N GLY A 115 3.32 8.91 20.21
CA GLY A 115 1.93 8.98 20.72
C GLY A 115 1.01 7.86 20.23
N VAL A 116 1.55 6.79 19.65
CA VAL A 116 0.80 5.60 19.25
C VAL A 116 0.69 4.63 20.43
N ARG A 117 -0.53 4.24 20.78
CA ARG A 117 -0.79 3.24 21.83
C ARG A 117 -0.80 1.83 21.24
N THR A 118 0.34 1.19 21.34
CA THR A 118 0.50 -0.25 21.08
C THR A 118 0.59 -0.97 22.43
N GLU A 119 -0.03 -2.14 22.57
CA GLU A 119 0.14 -3.02 23.74
C GLU A 119 1.27 -4.00 23.46
N LEU A 120 2.10 -4.29 24.46
CA LEU A 120 3.05 -5.41 24.42
C LEU A 120 2.41 -6.53 25.25
N LEU A 121 2.24 -7.70 24.67
CA LEU A 121 1.47 -8.79 25.27
C LEU A 121 2.33 -10.04 25.44
N ALA A 122 2.30 -10.61 26.64
CA ALA A 122 2.86 -11.93 26.90
C ALA A 122 1.97 -13.04 26.30
N PRO A 123 2.51 -14.23 26.03
CA PRO A 123 1.75 -15.36 25.46
C PRO A 123 0.48 -15.72 26.25
N ALA A 124 0.51 -15.60 27.59
CA ALA A 124 -0.64 -15.85 28.44
C ALA A 124 -1.76 -14.81 28.26
N GLU A 125 -1.41 -13.54 28.06
CA GLU A 125 -2.37 -12.45 27.82
C GLU A 125 -3.02 -12.58 26.44
N ILE A 126 -2.22 -12.98 25.43
CA ILE A 126 -2.71 -13.29 24.08
C ILE A 126 -3.72 -14.45 24.15
N ARG A 127 -3.38 -15.54 24.84
CA ARG A 127 -4.29 -16.70 24.99
C ARG A 127 -5.57 -16.33 25.75
N ALA A 128 -5.48 -15.47 26.76
CA ALA A 128 -6.64 -15.02 27.50
C ALA A 128 -7.59 -14.17 26.63
N ARG A 129 -7.04 -13.28 25.78
CA ARG A 129 -7.83 -12.37 24.93
C ARG A 129 -8.36 -13.05 23.66
N TRP A 130 -7.60 -14.00 23.10
CA TRP A 130 -7.95 -14.75 21.90
C TRP A 130 -7.73 -16.26 22.13
N PRO A 131 -8.66 -16.94 22.82
CA PRO A 131 -8.48 -18.34 23.25
C PRO A 131 -8.34 -19.37 22.12
N HIS A 132 -8.71 -18.99 20.90
CA HIS A 132 -8.56 -19.81 19.69
C HIS A 132 -7.14 -19.76 19.11
N LEU A 133 -6.26 -18.89 19.61
CA LEU A 133 -4.86 -18.80 19.22
C LEU A 133 -3.99 -19.79 20.00
N GLU A 134 -3.19 -20.58 19.29
CA GLU A 134 -2.11 -21.37 19.86
C GLU A 134 -0.87 -20.51 20.09
N THR A 135 -0.58 -20.29 21.37
CA THR A 135 0.51 -19.42 21.82
C THR A 135 1.78 -20.17 22.18
N GLY A 136 1.78 -21.50 22.00
CA GLY A 136 2.97 -22.34 22.18
C GLY A 136 4.15 -21.84 21.34
N GLY A 137 5.31 -21.71 21.98
CA GLY A 137 6.54 -21.24 21.34
C GLY A 137 6.59 -19.73 21.05
N LEU A 138 5.55 -18.95 21.36
CA LEU A 138 5.64 -17.50 21.25
C LEU A 138 6.49 -16.91 22.38
N LEU A 139 7.31 -15.91 22.05
CA LEU A 139 7.93 -15.03 23.03
C LEU A 139 6.94 -13.92 23.45
N GLY A 140 6.09 -13.48 22.53
CA GLY A 140 5.06 -12.48 22.79
C GLY A 140 4.48 -11.89 21.50
N GLY A 141 3.83 -10.74 21.62
CA GLY A 141 3.32 -9.98 20.48
C GLY A 141 2.99 -8.53 20.81
N THR A 142 2.69 -7.75 19.79
CA THR A 142 2.13 -6.39 19.92
C THR A 142 0.68 -6.36 19.46
N PHE A 143 -0.12 -5.50 20.10
CA PHE A 143 -1.48 -5.24 19.66
C PHE A 143 -1.77 -3.75 19.57
N CYS A 144 -2.16 -3.26 18.39
CA CYS A 144 -2.61 -1.88 18.22
C CYS A 144 -4.10 -1.83 17.89
N ALA A 145 -4.93 -1.42 18.85
CA ALA A 145 -6.39 -1.37 18.71
C ALA A 145 -6.87 -0.30 17.71
N ALA A 146 -6.02 0.68 17.40
CA ALA A 146 -6.35 1.77 16.49
C ALA A 146 -6.19 1.36 15.02
N ASP A 147 -5.54 0.22 14.77
CA ASP A 147 -5.34 -0.32 13.43
C ASP A 147 -6.63 -0.96 12.89
N GLY A 148 -6.72 -1.07 11.57
CA GLY A 148 -7.98 -1.38 10.91
C GLY A 148 -7.87 -1.88 9.48
N CYS A 149 -9.03 -1.92 8.83
CA CYS A 149 -9.14 -2.26 7.42
C CYS A 149 -10.24 -1.44 6.75
N ALA A 150 -10.10 -1.25 5.44
CA ALA A 150 -11.09 -0.61 4.57
C ALA A 150 -11.17 -1.34 3.22
N GLY A 151 -12.32 -1.28 2.57
CA GLY A 151 -12.58 -1.87 1.26
C GLY A 151 -11.85 -1.13 0.14
N PRO A 152 -10.92 -1.79 -0.59
CA PRO A 152 -10.13 -1.10 -1.61
C PRO A 152 -10.96 -0.59 -2.79
N GLN A 153 -12.03 -1.28 -3.14
CA GLN A 153 -12.89 -0.92 -4.27
C GLN A 153 -13.70 0.34 -3.97
N GLU A 154 -14.24 0.44 -2.76
CA GLU A 154 -14.98 1.59 -2.26
C GLU A 154 -14.08 2.83 -2.21
N VAL A 155 -12.82 2.65 -1.81
CA VAL A 155 -11.81 3.73 -1.81
C VAL A 155 -11.53 4.23 -3.23
N ILE A 156 -11.34 3.32 -4.19
CA ILE A 156 -11.16 3.68 -5.60
C ILE A 156 -12.38 4.45 -6.12
N GLN A 157 -13.60 4.00 -5.81
CA GLN A 157 -14.83 4.66 -6.21
C GLN A 157 -14.97 6.05 -5.60
N GLY A 158 -14.68 6.20 -4.30
CA GLY A 158 -14.71 7.48 -3.59
C GLY A 158 -13.75 8.51 -4.21
N TYR A 159 -12.49 8.13 -4.42
CA TYR A 159 -11.54 9.02 -5.08
C TYR A 159 -11.96 9.35 -6.51
N ALA A 160 -12.35 8.35 -7.31
CA ALA A 160 -12.73 8.57 -8.71
C ALA A 160 -13.96 9.48 -8.83
N LYS A 161 -14.93 9.35 -7.94
CA LYS A 161 -16.10 10.25 -7.84
C LYS A 161 -15.66 11.69 -7.58
N ARG A 162 -14.87 11.95 -6.53
CA ARG A 162 -14.40 13.30 -6.19
C ARG A 162 -13.49 13.90 -7.26
N CYS A 163 -12.61 13.10 -7.87
CA CYS A 163 -11.81 13.51 -9.02
C CYS A 163 -12.70 14.05 -10.15
N ARG A 164 -13.75 13.32 -10.54
CA ARG A 164 -14.67 13.74 -11.60
C ARG A 164 -15.43 15.02 -11.23
N GLU A 165 -15.92 15.11 -9.99
CA GLU A 165 -16.62 16.30 -9.48
C GLU A 165 -15.71 17.55 -9.48
N LEU A 166 -14.40 17.38 -9.28
CA LEU A 166 -13.41 18.46 -9.35
C LEU A 166 -12.89 18.73 -10.77
N GLY A 167 -13.37 18.01 -11.79
CA GLY A 167 -12.99 18.19 -13.18
C GLY A 167 -11.70 17.48 -13.60
N VAL A 168 -11.19 16.54 -12.80
CA VAL A 168 -10.08 15.66 -13.22
C VAL A 168 -10.55 14.80 -14.38
N ARG A 169 -9.73 14.75 -15.42
CA ARG A 169 -9.98 13.91 -16.59
C ARG A 169 -9.33 12.55 -16.41
N ILE A 170 -10.13 11.56 -16.03
CA ILE A 170 -9.71 10.17 -15.91
C ILE A 170 -9.87 9.46 -17.25
N LEU A 171 -8.78 8.87 -17.76
CA LEU A 171 -8.73 8.13 -19.02
C LEU A 171 -8.23 6.71 -18.74
N GLN A 172 -9.16 5.76 -18.73
CA GLN A 172 -8.87 4.32 -18.66
C GLN A 172 -8.50 3.80 -20.05
N GLU A 173 -7.93 2.60 -20.12
CA GLU A 173 -7.49 1.99 -21.40
C GLU A 173 -6.52 2.89 -22.18
N THR A 174 -5.80 3.76 -21.47
CA THR A 174 -4.94 4.81 -22.03
C THR A 174 -3.55 4.74 -21.38
N PRO A 175 -2.71 3.77 -21.78
CA PRO A 175 -1.34 3.71 -21.30
C PRO A 175 -0.53 4.95 -21.69
N ALA A 176 0.34 5.39 -20.78
CA ALA A 176 1.49 6.21 -21.16
C ALA A 176 2.50 5.31 -21.93
N LEU A 177 2.87 5.72 -23.15
CA LEU A 177 3.78 4.97 -24.02
C LEU A 177 5.20 5.54 -24.00
N ALA A 178 5.31 6.86 -23.86
CA ALA A 178 6.58 7.58 -23.75
C ALA A 178 6.39 8.91 -23.03
N ILE A 179 7.47 9.45 -22.47
CA ILE A 179 7.50 10.78 -21.86
C ILE A 179 8.50 11.61 -22.65
N ARG A 180 8.03 12.66 -23.31
CA ARG A 180 8.88 13.55 -24.10
C ARG A 180 9.60 14.51 -23.17
N ILE A 181 10.93 14.48 -23.26
CA ILE A 181 11.83 15.38 -22.53
C ILE A 181 12.51 16.31 -23.54
N GLU A 182 12.54 17.61 -23.24
CA GLU A 182 13.31 18.59 -24.00
C GLU A 182 14.28 19.30 -23.08
N GLY A 183 15.58 19.21 -23.39
CA GLY A 183 16.65 19.57 -22.47
C GLY A 183 16.61 18.66 -21.24
N ALA A 184 16.15 19.20 -20.12
CA ALA A 184 16.04 18.52 -18.83
C ALA A 184 14.62 18.60 -18.24
N ARG A 185 13.60 18.89 -19.05
CA ARG A 185 12.22 19.13 -18.59
C ARG A 185 11.22 18.26 -19.33
N VAL A 186 10.24 17.74 -18.59
CA VAL A 186 9.04 17.10 -19.14
C VAL A 186 8.26 18.06 -20.04
N ARG A 187 7.84 17.58 -21.22
CA ARG A 187 7.05 18.34 -22.18
C ARG A 187 5.74 17.70 -22.60
N ALA A 188 5.69 16.37 -22.67
CA ALA A 188 4.47 15.68 -23.04
C ALA A 188 4.47 14.22 -22.57
N VAL A 189 3.27 13.64 -22.49
CA VAL A 189 3.09 12.19 -22.39
C VAL A 189 2.43 11.68 -23.66
N GLU A 190 3.05 10.71 -24.30
CA GLU A 190 2.51 10.04 -25.49
C GLU A 190 1.55 8.92 -25.08
N THR A 191 0.41 8.82 -25.76
CA THR A 191 -0.61 7.78 -25.56
C THR A 191 -1.04 7.19 -26.90
N PRO A 192 -1.77 6.05 -26.94
CA PRO A 192 -2.35 5.54 -28.19
C PRO A 192 -3.30 6.52 -28.91
N HIS A 193 -3.77 7.57 -28.21
CA HIS A 193 -4.73 8.54 -28.71
C HIS A 193 -4.11 9.92 -28.98
N GLY A 194 -2.78 10.01 -28.99
CA GLY A 194 -2.02 11.26 -29.18
C GLY A 194 -1.28 11.72 -27.92
N ALA A 195 -0.63 12.87 -28.03
CA ALA A 195 0.15 13.47 -26.95
C ALA A 195 -0.72 14.37 -26.05
N VAL A 196 -0.40 14.40 -24.76
CA VAL A 196 -0.84 15.45 -23.82
C VAL A 196 0.39 16.28 -23.44
N GLU A 197 0.44 17.54 -23.87
CA GLU A 197 1.50 18.46 -23.47
C GLU A 197 1.35 18.81 -21.99
N THR A 198 2.45 18.73 -21.24
CA THR A 198 2.46 18.99 -19.81
C THR A 198 3.85 19.37 -19.31
N GLY A 199 3.90 20.20 -18.26
CA GLY A 199 5.12 20.47 -17.52
C GLY A 199 5.37 19.51 -16.35
N HIS A 200 4.37 18.71 -15.97
CA HIS A 200 4.47 17.80 -14.83
C HIS A 200 3.91 16.42 -15.13
N VAL A 201 4.68 15.39 -14.78
CA VAL A 201 4.25 13.99 -14.77
C VAL A 201 4.49 13.43 -13.38
N LEU A 202 3.44 12.85 -12.80
CA LEU A 202 3.50 12.11 -11.54
C LEU A 202 3.32 10.62 -11.82
N CYS A 203 4.39 9.84 -11.66
CA CYS A 203 4.40 8.39 -11.81
C CYS A 203 3.87 7.71 -10.55
N CYS A 204 2.62 7.24 -10.62
CA CYS A 204 1.92 6.41 -9.63
C CYS A 204 1.65 4.99 -10.16
N ALA A 205 2.48 4.51 -11.09
CA ALA A 205 2.25 3.30 -11.86
C ALA A 205 2.54 1.98 -11.11
N GLY A 206 2.63 2.03 -9.77
CA GLY A 206 2.84 0.86 -8.90
C GLY A 206 3.93 -0.09 -9.42
N PRO A 207 3.62 -1.38 -9.65
CA PRO A 207 4.57 -2.38 -10.17
C PRO A 207 5.25 -2.01 -11.49
N TRP A 208 4.62 -1.16 -12.31
CA TRP A 208 5.14 -0.72 -13.61
C TRP A 208 5.95 0.58 -13.52
N ALA A 209 6.18 1.13 -12.33
CA ALA A 209 6.87 2.41 -12.17
C ALA A 209 8.30 2.40 -12.73
N ALA A 210 9.03 1.28 -12.66
CA ALA A 210 10.34 1.16 -13.28
C ALA A 210 10.29 1.35 -14.81
N GLN A 211 9.23 0.87 -15.47
CA GLN A 211 9.03 1.06 -16.91
C GLN A 211 8.71 2.52 -17.24
N VAL A 212 7.83 3.15 -16.47
CA VAL A 212 7.48 4.58 -16.64
C VAL A 212 8.67 5.49 -16.36
N GLY A 213 9.48 5.18 -15.34
CA GLY A 213 10.74 5.88 -15.07
C GLY A 213 11.68 5.87 -16.26
N ARG A 214 11.87 4.69 -16.89
CA ARG A 214 12.71 4.57 -18.10
C ARG A 214 12.20 5.42 -19.27
N MET A 215 10.89 5.60 -19.42
CA MET A 215 10.33 6.49 -20.45
C MET A 215 10.80 7.95 -20.28
N ALA A 216 11.11 8.37 -19.05
CA ALA A 216 11.61 9.72 -18.74
C ALA A 216 13.13 9.77 -18.53
N GLY A 217 13.86 8.66 -18.74
CA GLY A 217 15.29 8.56 -18.44
C GLY A 217 15.63 8.50 -16.94
N ALA A 218 14.67 8.16 -16.08
CA ALA A 218 14.84 8.08 -14.63
C ALA A 218 14.88 6.62 -14.15
N GLU A 219 15.76 6.33 -13.19
CA GLU A 219 15.83 5.01 -12.55
C GLU A 219 14.91 4.97 -11.32
N ILE A 220 13.93 4.05 -11.36
CA ILE A 220 13.05 3.76 -10.22
C ILE A 220 13.28 2.29 -9.84
N PRO A 221 13.99 2.00 -8.73
CA PRO A 221 14.44 0.66 -8.38
C PRO A 221 13.32 -0.19 -7.75
N VAL A 222 12.17 -0.27 -8.42
CA VAL A 222 11.00 -1.03 -7.97
C VAL A 222 10.96 -2.38 -8.68
N LYS A 223 10.71 -3.44 -7.90
CA LYS A 223 10.54 -4.81 -8.40
C LYS A 223 9.11 -5.30 -8.14
N PRO A 224 8.41 -5.84 -9.16
CA PRO A 224 7.09 -6.45 -8.98
C PRO A 224 7.25 -7.85 -8.37
N ILE A 225 6.80 -8.05 -7.14
CA ILE A 225 6.81 -9.36 -6.48
C ILE A 225 5.37 -9.87 -6.36
N ARG A 226 5.08 -11.05 -6.92
CA ARG A 226 3.74 -11.63 -6.84
C ARG A 226 3.45 -12.09 -5.41
N ARG A 227 2.22 -11.81 -4.99
CA ARG A 227 1.63 -12.17 -3.71
C ARG A 227 0.26 -12.79 -3.94
N GLN A 228 -0.11 -13.75 -3.10
CA GLN A 228 -1.32 -14.52 -3.28
C GLN A 228 -2.21 -14.43 -2.04
N VAL A 229 -3.51 -14.42 -2.28
CA VAL A 229 -4.52 -14.28 -1.23
C VAL A 229 -5.56 -15.34 -1.44
N PHE A 230 -5.97 -16.00 -0.36
CA PHE A 230 -7.01 -17.03 -0.37
C PHE A 230 -8.10 -16.65 0.61
N VAL A 231 -9.36 -16.89 0.24
CA VAL A 231 -10.52 -16.63 1.09
C VAL A 231 -11.17 -17.94 1.45
N THR A 232 -11.36 -18.14 2.75
CA THR A 232 -12.04 -19.31 3.30
C THR A 232 -13.56 -19.14 3.24
N GLY A 233 -14.28 -20.25 3.35
CA GLY A 233 -15.66 -20.26 3.79
C GLY A 233 -15.78 -19.94 5.28
N PRO A 234 -17.01 -19.91 5.81
CA PRO A 234 -17.24 -19.70 7.23
C PRO A 234 -16.53 -20.75 8.08
N VAL A 235 -15.96 -20.31 9.19
CA VAL A 235 -15.36 -21.19 10.23
C VAL A 235 -16.14 -20.96 11.52
N PRO A 236 -17.25 -21.68 11.77
CA PRO A 236 -18.22 -21.33 12.82
C PRO A 236 -17.67 -21.28 14.25
N SER A 237 -16.55 -21.97 14.51
CA SER A 237 -15.86 -21.97 15.80
C SER A 237 -15.04 -20.70 16.07
N LEU A 238 -14.84 -19.85 15.06
CA LEU A 238 -14.05 -18.62 15.18
C LEU A 238 -14.94 -17.37 15.26
N PRO A 239 -14.61 -16.42 16.16
CA PRO A 239 -15.35 -15.17 16.24
C PRO A 239 -15.05 -14.29 15.02
N ARG A 240 -16.04 -13.52 14.57
CA ARG A 240 -15.85 -12.55 13.47
C ARG A 240 -15.05 -11.30 13.89
N ALA A 241 -14.96 -11.02 15.18
CA ALA A 241 -14.23 -9.88 15.74
C ALA A 241 -12.74 -10.17 16.05
N MET A 242 -12.13 -11.09 15.28
CA MET A 242 -10.68 -11.34 15.41
C MET A 242 -9.87 -10.16 14.85
N PRO A 243 -8.72 -9.85 15.46
CA PRO A 243 -7.82 -8.85 14.91
C PRO A 243 -7.20 -9.35 13.61
N PHE A 244 -6.71 -8.40 12.82
CA PHE A 244 -5.79 -8.74 11.75
C PHE A 244 -4.52 -9.31 12.40
N THR A 245 -4.21 -10.58 12.17
CA THR A 245 -3.08 -11.25 12.81
C THR A 245 -1.96 -11.52 11.83
N ILE A 246 -0.73 -11.21 12.23
CA ILE A 246 0.51 -11.49 11.49
C ILE A 246 1.48 -12.19 12.45
N ASP A 247 1.77 -13.46 12.23
CA ASP A 247 2.89 -14.14 12.86
C ASP A 247 4.15 -13.95 12.02
N LEU A 248 5.09 -13.16 12.54
CA LEU A 248 6.34 -12.82 11.87
C LEU A 248 7.34 -13.98 11.84
N SER A 249 7.21 -14.94 12.74
CA SER A 249 8.13 -16.08 12.85
C SER A 249 7.66 -17.28 12.04
N GLN A 250 6.35 -17.42 11.83
CA GLN A 250 5.76 -18.52 11.06
C GLN A 250 5.18 -18.11 9.70
N ALA A 251 5.26 -16.82 9.35
CA ALA A 251 4.65 -16.24 8.16
C ALA A 251 3.13 -16.52 8.03
N ALA A 252 2.43 -16.65 9.16
CA ALA A 252 0.97 -16.83 9.16
C ALA A 252 0.29 -15.46 9.18
N THR A 253 -0.45 -15.13 8.13
CA THR A 253 -1.17 -13.85 8.06
C THR A 253 -2.63 -14.09 7.71
N TYR A 254 -3.53 -13.62 8.56
CA TYR A 254 -4.97 -13.79 8.35
C TYR A 254 -5.80 -12.68 9.00
N LYS A 255 -6.99 -12.48 8.45
CA LYS A 255 -7.99 -11.56 8.99
C LYS A 255 -9.41 -12.03 8.65
N PRO A 256 -10.43 -11.62 9.42
CA PRO A 256 -11.82 -11.78 9.00
C PRO A 256 -12.10 -11.14 7.63
N GLU A 257 -12.94 -11.79 6.83
CA GLU A 257 -13.42 -11.30 5.52
C GLU A 257 -14.81 -11.87 5.22
N GLY A 258 -15.82 -11.00 5.17
CA GLY A 258 -17.21 -11.43 4.95
C GLY A 258 -17.68 -12.43 6.01
N GLU A 259 -17.98 -13.65 5.59
CA GLU A 259 -18.35 -14.75 6.49
C GLU A 259 -17.19 -15.67 6.87
N GLY A 260 -16.04 -15.53 6.21
CA GLY A 260 -14.85 -16.35 6.43
C GLY A 260 -13.63 -15.49 6.77
N PHE A 261 -12.47 -15.91 6.26
CA PHE A 261 -11.18 -15.28 6.52
C PHE A 261 -10.39 -15.14 5.23
N ILE A 262 -9.58 -14.08 5.16
CA ILE A 262 -8.47 -14.02 4.23
C ILE A 262 -7.26 -14.70 4.88
N LEU A 263 -6.59 -15.56 4.13
CA LEU A 263 -5.27 -16.12 4.41
C LEU A 263 -4.28 -15.59 3.37
N TYR A 264 -3.11 -15.15 3.82
CA TYR A 264 -2.05 -14.68 2.94
C TYR A 264 -1.12 -15.82 2.53
N GLY A 265 -0.88 -15.94 1.23
CA GLY A 265 0.09 -16.87 0.66
C GLY A 265 1.50 -16.29 0.59
N PRO A 266 2.48 -17.13 0.23
CA PRO A 266 3.88 -16.73 0.15
C PRO A 266 4.10 -15.69 -0.95
N GLN A 267 5.20 -14.93 -0.85
CA GLN A 267 5.76 -14.25 -2.01
C GLN A 267 6.53 -15.19 -2.93
N ASP A 268 6.52 -14.82 -4.21
CA ASP A 268 7.52 -15.34 -5.15
C ASP A 268 8.91 -14.81 -4.79
N ALA A 269 9.94 -15.64 -4.97
CA ALA A 269 11.34 -15.25 -4.79
C ALA A 269 11.82 -14.27 -5.88
N GLU A 270 11.38 -14.49 -7.12
CA GLU A 270 11.83 -13.72 -8.28
C GLU A 270 10.78 -12.70 -8.73
N PRO A 271 11.19 -11.49 -9.16
CA PRO A 271 10.28 -10.51 -9.71
C PRO A 271 9.59 -10.99 -10.98
N SER A 272 8.28 -10.82 -11.04
CA SER A 272 7.48 -11.10 -12.23
C SER A 272 6.23 -10.23 -12.27
N PHE A 273 5.63 -10.11 -13.45
CA PHE A 273 4.30 -9.50 -13.62
C PHE A 273 3.18 -10.55 -13.65
N SER A 274 3.46 -11.79 -13.22
CA SER A 274 2.47 -12.86 -13.20
C SER A 274 1.35 -12.53 -12.21
N LEU A 275 0.11 -12.72 -12.63
CA LEU A 275 -1.08 -12.70 -11.78
C LEU A 275 -1.76 -14.08 -11.73
N LYS A 276 -1.09 -15.13 -12.23
CA LYS A 276 -1.60 -16.50 -12.14
C LYS A 276 -1.62 -16.91 -10.67
N VAL A 277 -2.72 -17.50 -10.21
CA VAL A 277 -2.78 -18.14 -8.90
C VAL A 277 -2.11 -19.51 -8.98
N ASP A 278 -1.22 -19.76 -8.04
CA ASP A 278 -0.69 -21.06 -7.70
C ASP A 278 -1.55 -21.62 -6.55
N TRP A 279 -2.21 -22.74 -6.78
CA TRP A 279 -3.10 -23.32 -5.78
C TRP A 279 -2.35 -24.14 -4.72
N GLU A 280 -1.10 -24.54 -4.96
CA GLU A 280 -0.25 -25.16 -3.93
C GLU A 280 0.10 -24.12 -2.83
N ALA A 281 0.15 -22.84 -3.20
CA ALA A 281 0.31 -21.75 -2.24
C ALA A 281 -0.88 -21.59 -1.27
N ALA A 282 -2.06 -22.14 -1.61
CA ALA A 282 -3.20 -22.17 -0.70
C ALA A 282 -2.95 -23.14 0.46
N GLU A 283 -2.37 -24.31 0.16
CA GLU A 283 -1.98 -25.30 1.17
C GLU A 283 -0.94 -24.70 2.13
N TRP A 284 0.09 -24.04 1.60
CA TRP A 284 1.09 -23.32 2.39
C TRP A 284 0.46 -22.30 3.36
N ALA A 285 -0.54 -21.55 2.90
CA ALA A 285 -1.22 -20.52 3.70
C ALA A 285 -2.08 -21.14 4.80
N VAL A 286 -2.82 -22.20 4.47
CA VAL A 286 -3.64 -22.95 5.42
C VAL A 286 -2.78 -23.62 6.48
N GLU A 287 -1.69 -24.31 6.10
CA GLU A 287 -0.79 -24.97 7.05
C GLU A 287 -0.25 -24.01 8.11
N ARG A 288 0.15 -22.80 7.70
CA ARG A 288 0.65 -21.76 8.61
C ARG A 288 -0.46 -21.19 9.48
N ALA A 289 -1.63 -20.94 8.91
CA ALA A 289 -2.78 -20.47 9.67
C ALA A 289 -3.20 -21.50 10.72
N VAL A 290 -3.21 -22.81 10.39
CA VAL A 290 -3.57 -23.91 11.30
C VAL A 290 -2.62 -24.01 12.50
N ARG A 291 -1.33 -23.73 12.33
CA ARG A 291 -0.36 -23.72 13.45
C ARG A 291 -0.73 -22.73 14.55
N ARG A 292 -1.38 -21.62 14.20
CA ARG A 292 -1.85 -20.61 15.16
C ARG A 292 -3.32 -20.71 15.48
N VAL A 293 -4.15 -21.18 14.57
CA VAL A 293 -5.58 -21.31 14.76
C VAL A 293 -6.01 -22.67 14.22
N PRO A 294 -5.99 -23.73 15.05
CA PRO A 294 -6.29 -25.10 14.61
C PRO A 294 -7.65 -25.25 13.92
N ALA A 295 -8.60 -24.37 14.22
CA ALA A 295 -9.92 -24.33 13.57
C ALA A 295 -9.86 -24.12 12.05
N PHE A 296 -8.78 -23.55 11.49
CA PHE A 296 -8.62 -23.43 10.05
C PHE A 296 -8.44 -24.78 9.32
N ALA A 297 -8.16 -25.87 10.04
CA ALA A 297 -7.97 -27.19 9.43
C ALA A 297 -9.25 -27.73 8.76
N GLY A 298 -10.42 -27.26 9.23
CA GLY A 298 -11.72 -27.59 8.63
C GLY A 298 -12.23 -26.56 7.62
N ALA A 299 -11.43 -25.54 7.28
CA ALA A 299 -11.88 -24.44 6.41
C ALA A 299 -11.75 -24.81 4.93
N SER A 300 -12.82 -24.59 4.16
CA SER A 300 -12.77 -24.69 2.69
C SER A 300 -12.22 -23.40 2.09
N ILE A 301 -11.37 -23.48 1.06
CA ILE A 301 -10.99 -22.33 0.24
C ILE A 301 -12.05 -22.07 -0.83
N LEU A 302 -12.66 -20.89 -0.82
CA LEU A 302 -13.70 -20.49 -1.78
C LEU A 302 -13.15 -19.81 -3.02
N ARG A 303 -12.11 -18.98 -2.85
CA ARG A 303 -11.50 -18.23 -3.95
C ARG A 303 -10.07 -17.86 -3.60
N GLY A 304 -9.28 -17.57 -4.62
CA GLY A 304 -7.95 -16.98 -4.48
C GLY A 304 -7.65 -16.05 -5.63
N TRP A 305 -6.76 -15.08 -5.39
CA TRP A 305 -6.24 -14.19 -6.41
C TRP A 305 -4.77 -13.88 -6.14
N ALA A 306 -4.08 -13.41 -7.16
CA ALA A 306 -2.73 -12.88 -7.04
C ALA A 306 -2.74 -11.36 -7.27
N GLY A 307 -1.83 -10.67 -6.62
CA GLY A 307 -1.51 -9.27 -6.82
C GLY A 307 0.00 -9.07 -6.88
N LEU A 308 0.42 -7.89 -7.30
CA LEU A 308 1.83 -7.52 -7.35
C LEU A 308 2.14 -6.50 -6.25
N TYR A 309 3.18 -6.75 -5.49
CA TYR A 309 3.77 -5.76 -4.63
C TYR A 309 4.88 -5.04 -5.37
N GLU A 310 4.86 -3.71 -5.34
CA GLU A 310 5.97 -2.90 -5.81
C GLU A 310 7.04 -2.72 -4.71
N ILE A 311 7.99 -3.65 -4.65
CA ILE A 311 9.03 -3.68 -3.62
C ILE A 311 10.18 -2.73 -3.99
N SER A 312 10.53 -1.83 -3.08
CA SER A 312 11.73 -0.99 -3.16
C SER A 312 12.88 -1.59 -2.34
N PRO A 313 14.15 -1.19 -2.57
CA PRO A 313 15.31 -1.81 -1.92
C PRO A 313 15.32 -1.74 -0.39
N ASP A 314 14.65 -0.75 0.21
CA ASP A 314 14.59 -0.54 1.66
C ASP A 314 13.17 -0.71 2.23
N ASN A 315 12.22 -1.20 1.42
CA ASN A 315 10.82 -1.38 1.77
C ASN A 315 10.11 -0.06 2.16
N HIS A 316 10.50 1.06 1.56
CA HIS A 316 9.81 2.34 1.70
C HIS A 316 9.39 2.93 0.35
N GLY A 317 8.34 3.77 0.39
CA GLY A 317 7.93 4.58 -0.74
C GLY A 317 9.06 5.38 -1.39
N ILE A 318 8.91 5.64 -2.67
CA ILE A 318 9.78 6.48 -3.50
C ILE A 318 8.95 7.68 -3.92
N MET A 319 9.24 8.83 -3.31
CA MET A 319 8.42 10.03 -3.41
C MET A 319 9.25 11.27 -3.75
N GLY A 320 8.82 12.02 -4.75
CA GLY A 320 9.42 13.30 -5.12
C GLY A 320 10.02 13.33 -6.52
N GLY A 321 10.85 14.34 -6.76
CA GLY A 321 11.44 14.62 -8.07
C GLY A 321 12.82 13.98 -8.25
N PHE A 322 13.31 14.01 -9.49
CA PHE A 322 14.61 13.46 -9.87
C PHE A 322 15.60 14.60 -10.14
N GLU A 323 16.83 14.45 -9.64
CA GLU A 323 17.89 15.43 -9.88
C GLU A 323 18.20 15.51 -11.38
N GLY A 324 18.30 16.73 -11.91
CA GLY A 324 18.53 16.95 -13.34
C GLY A 324 17.32 16.65 -14.25
N LEU A 325 16.14 16.36 -13.70
CA LEU A 325 14.92 16.11 -14.48
C LEU A 325 13.73 16.88 -13.89
N GLU A 326 13.47 18.05 -14.46
CA GLU A 326 12.39 18.94 -14.04
C GLU A 326 11.03 18.45 -14.53
N GLY A 327 10.05 18.42 -13.63
CA GLY A 327 8.67 18.08 -13.95
C GLY A 327 8.33 16.60 -13.82
N PHE A 328 9.29 15.69 -13.72
CA PHE A 328 9.02 14.28 -13.46
C PHE A 328 9.10 13.96 -11.97
N HIS A 329 8.04 13.35 -11.44
CA HIS A 329 7.92 12.97 -10.03
C HIS A 329 7.49 11.51 -9.91
N ALA A 330 7.86 10.86 -8.81
CA ALA A 330 7.40 9.52 -8.46
C ALA A 330 6.62 9.54 -7.15
N ALA A 331 5.63 8.64 -7.05
CA ALA A 331 4.98 8.21 -5.82
C ALA A 331 4.62 6.73 -5.98
N THR A 332 5.57 5.86 -5.65
CA THR A 332 5.50 4.41 -5.92
C THR A 332 6.42 3.64 -4.97
N GLY A 333 6.55 2.32 -5.11
CA GLY A 333 7.51 1.52 -4.35
C GLY A 333 7.15 1.34 -2.87
N PHE A 334 5.87 1.50 -2.52
CA PHE A 334 5.41 1.47 -1.14
C PHE A 334 5.39 0.08 -0.51
N SER A 335 5.93 -0.96 -1.16
CA SER A 335 6.24 -2.25 -0.52
C SER A 335 5.11 -2.79 0.40
N GLY A 336 3.86 -2.66 -0.07
CA GLY A 336 2.66 -3.12 0.66
C GLY A 336 1.84 -2.09 1.43
N HIS A 337 2.33 -0.87 1.63
CA HIS A 337 1.64 0.16 2.42
C HIS A 337 1.11 1.35 1.60
N GLY A 338 1.14 1.27 0.27
CA GLY A 338 0.64 2.34 -0.60
C GLY A 338 -0.87 2.59 -0.46
N PHE A 339 -1.66 1.54 -0.17
CA PHE A 339 -3.11 1.68 0.06
C PHE A 339 -3.39 2.53 1.32
N GLN A 340 -2.89 2.09 2.48
CA GLN A 340 -3.14 2.74 3.77
C GLN A 340 -2.60 4.17 3.84
N HIS A 341 -1.51 4.46 3.15
CA HIS A 341 -0.92 5.80 3.12
C HIS A 341 -1.49 6.66 1.99
N SER A 342 -2.31 6.11 1.09
CA SER A 342 -2.81 6.82 -0.09
C SER A 342 -3.46 8.19 0.19
N PRO A 343 -4.24 8.41 1.27
CA PRO A 343 -4.81 9.74 1.54
C PRO A 343 -3.74 10.81 1.75
N VAL A 344 -2.63 10.44 2.41
CA VAL A 344 -1.53 11.36 2.75
C VAL A 344 -0.54 11.47 1.61
N ILE A 345 -0.25 10.38 0.91
CA ILE A 345 0.64 10.38 -0.25
C ILE A 345 0.14 11.36 -1.31
N GLY A 346 -1.15 11.30 -1.64
CA GLY A 346 -1.73 12.17 -2.66
C GLY A 346 -1.63 13.65 -2.28
N GLN A 347 -1.91 13.98 -1.02
CA GLN A 347 -1.75 15.34 -0.51
C GLN A 347 -0.28 15.80 -0.53
N ALA A 348 0.64 14.99 -0.01
CA ALA A 348 2.05 15.32 0.05
C ALA A 348 2.64 15.59 -1.35
N MET A 349 2.22 14.81 -2.35
CA MET A 349 2.65 15.04 -3.74
C MET A 349 2.00 16.26 -4.36
N ALA A 350 0.73 16.55 -4.05
CA ALA A 350 0.09 17.79 -4.51
C ALA A 350 0.77 19.03 -3.93
N GLU A 351 1.03 19.06 -2.62
CA GLU A 351 1.78 20.12 -1.93
C GLU A 351 3.17 20.28 -2.56
N ARG A 352 3.91 19.18 -2.76
CA ARG A 352 5.23 19.24 -3.39
C ARG A 352 5.20 19.78 -4.83
N ILE A 353 4.22 19.39 -5.64
CA ILE A 353 4.11 19.82 -7.04
C ILE A 353 3.72 21.31 -7.12
N LEU A 354 2.84 21.78 -6.22
CA LEU A 354 2.32 23.14 -6.24
C LEU A 354 3.19 24.15 -5.49
N GLU A 355 3.81 23.73 -4.39
CA GLU A 355 4.51 24.59 -3.43
C GLU A 355 6.01 24.27 -3.32
N GLY A 356 6.48 23.17 -3.91
CA GLY A 356 7.88 22.73 -3.84
C GLY A 356 8.23 21.85 -2.63
N GLU A 357 7.38 21.84 -1.59
CA GLU A 357 7.57 21.06 -0.36
C GLU A 357 6.27 20.38 0.10
N ALA A 358 6.40 19.21 0.74
CA ALA A 358 5.28 18.54 1.40
C ALA A 358 5.23 18.97 2.87
N ARG A 359 4.08 19.45 3.32
CA ARG A 359 3.82 19.94 4.68
C ARG A 359 3.08 18.92 5.53
N VAL A 360 2.19 18.12 4.91
CA VAL A 360 1.38 17.13 5.63
C VAL A 360 2.25 16.07 6.31
N VAL A 361 3.33 15.64 5.64
CA VAL A 361 4.37 14.75 6.18
C VAL A 361 5.71 15.03 5.49
N ASP A 362 6.81 14.75 6.18
CA ASP A 362 8.14 14.86 5.59
C ASP A 362 8.45 13.70 4.65
N ILE A 363 8.57 14.01 3.35
CA ILE A 363 8.88 13.04 2.30
C ILE A 363 10.35 13.06 1.86
N ARG A 364 11.19 13.94 2.42
CA ARG A 364 12.62 14.02 2.05
C ARG A 364 13.38 12.71 2.28
N PRO A 365 13.12 11.93 3.35
CA PRO A 365 13.72 10.61 3.52
C PRO A 365 13.33 9.63 2.40
N LEU A 366 12.22 9.87 1.70
CA LEU A 366 11.69 9.03 0.63
C LEU A 366 12.11 9.49 -0.78
N ALA A 367 13.00 10.49 -0.89
CA ALA A 367 13.46 11.01 -2.17
C ALA A 367 14.11 9.91 -3.05
N PRO A 368 13.89 9.90 -4.38
CA PRO A 368 14.51 8.91 -5.27
C PRO A 368 16.03 8.87 -5.19
N GLY A 369 16.68 10.03 -5.02
CA GLY A 369 18.14 10.12 -4.92
C GLY A 369 18.76 9.43 -3.68
N ARG A 370 17.95 8.95 -2.72
CA ARG A 370 18.48 8.25 -1.53
C ARG A 370 19.24 6.97 -1.89
N PHE A 371 18.81 6.28 -2.94
CA PHE A 371 19.42 5.02 -3.38
C PHE A 371 20.84 5.24 -3.91
N ALA A 372 21.02 6.26 -4.76
CA ALA A 372 22.35 6.62 -5.28
C ALA A 372 23.31 7.07 -4.15
N ARG A 373 22.78 7.65 -3.07
CA ARG A 373 23.58 8.06 -1.90
C ARG A 373 23.81 6.95 -0.87
N GLY A 374 23.20 5.78 -1.03
CA GLY A 374 23.23 4.72 -0.01
C GLY A 374 22.50 5.06 1.30
N ALA A 375 21.63 6.07 1.29
CA ALA A 375 20.87 6.53 2.46
C ALA A 375 19.57 5.74 2.64
N LEU A 376 19.71 4.41 2.72
CA LEU A 376 18.59 3.48 2.87
C LEU A 376 18.00 3.52 4.29
N ILE A 377 16.69 3.31 4.39
CA ILE A 377 15.96 3.29 5.66
C ILE A 377 15.21 1.96 5.73
N PRO A 378 15.78 0.87 6.27
CA PRO A 378 15.13 -0.44 6.19
C PRO A 378 13.90 -0.54 7.11
N GLU A 379 12.73 -0.89 6.55
CA GLU A 379 11.52 -1.21 7.32
C GLU A 379 11.47 -2.69 7.71
N ARG A 380 11.75 -3.01 8.98
CA ARG A 380 11.91 -4.40 9.47
C ARG A 380 10.61 -5.13 9.79
N LEU A 381 9.51 -4.39 9.97
CA LEU A 381 8.19 -4.96 10.29
C LEU A 381 7.25 -4.96 9.08
N ALA A 382 7.78 -4.91 7.85
CA ALA A 382 6.98 -5.16 6.66
C ALA A 382 6.55 -6.64 6.60
N ALA A 383 5.32 -6.91 6.14
CA ALA A 383 4.74 -8.25 6.09
C ALA A 383 5.61 -9.28 5.33
N HIS A 384 6.51 -8.83 4.45
CA HIS A 384 7.40 -9.70 3.66
C HIS A 384 8.61 -10.23 4.43
N HIS A 385 9.03 -9.58 5.51
CA HIS A 385 10.17 -10.03 6.30
C HIS A 385 9.87 -11.31 7.08
N ALA A 386 8.59 -11.64 7.28
CA ALA A 386 8.17 -12.88 7.93
C ALA A 386 8.54 -14.15 7.13
N GLU A 387 8.79 -14.02 5.83
CA GLU A 387 8.96 -15.15 4.89
C GLU A 387 10.41 -15.39 4.45
N ALA A 388 11.35 -14.55 4.90
CA ALA A 388 12.76 -14.64 4.53
C ALA A 388 13.58 -15.58 5.43
N GLY A 389 12.93 -16.46 6.19
CA GLY A 389 13.54 -17.34 7.21
C GLY A 389 13.43 -18.82 6.88
#